data_AF-G9ERA0-F1
#
_entry.id   AF-G9ERA0-F1
#
_cell.length_a   1.000
_cell.length_b   1.000
_cell.length_c   1.000
_cell.angle_alpha   90.00
_cell.angle_beta   90.00
_cell.angle_gamma   90.00
#
_symmetry.space_group_name_H-M   'P 1'
#
loop_
_entity.id
_entity.type
_entity.pdbx_description
1 polymer ?
#
loop_
_entity_poly.entity_id
_entity_poly.type
_entity_poly.pdbx_seq_one_letter_code
_entity_poly.pdbx_strand_id
1 'polypeptide(L)' 'MLAVRLPEKLEERLSRLAEQTHRSKSYYVKQAIEDFLNEQEEHLIVLSRLEKRNPRITLEEMENRLGLED' A
#
# COMPACT_ATOMS: atom_id res chain seq x y z
N MET A 1 7.18 -16.26 5.29
CA MET A 1 8.01 -16.07 4.09
C MET A 1 7.06 -15.86 2.91
N LEU A 2 7.17 -14.75 2.18
CA LEU A 2 6.27 -14.41 1.07
C LEU A 2 6.85 -14.94 -0.24
N ALA A 3 6.12 -15.84 -0.92
CA ALA A 3 6.48 -16.31 -2.25
C ALA A 3 5.62 -15.59 -3.29
N VAL A 4 6.26 -14.82 -4.17
CA VAL A 4 5.58 -14.07 -5.24
C VAL A 4 6.03 -14.61 -6.58
N ARG A 5 5.08 -14.89 -7.48
CA ARG A 5 5.38 -15.23 -8.87
C ARG A 5 5.52 -13.94 -9.66
N LEU A 6 6.72 -13.69 -10.19
CA LEU A 6 6.97 -12.54 -11.05
C LEU A 6 6.88 -12.92 -12.54
N PRO A 7 6.39 -12.02 -13.40
CA PRO A 7 6.55 -12.18 -14.84
C PRO A 7 8.03 -12.28 -15.20
N GLU A 8 8.36 -13.11 -16.19
CA GLU A 8 9.74 -13.43 -16.59
C GLU A 8 10.61 -12.18 -16.80
N LYS A 9 10.11 -11.20 -17.56
CA LYS A 9 10.83 -9.93 -17.81
C LYS A 9 11.13 -9.14 -16.54
N LEU A 10 10.26 -9.21 -15.52
CA LEU A 10 10.47 -8.51 -14.26
C LEU A 10 11.50 -9.24 -13.40
N GLU A 11 11.43 -10.57 -13.36
CA GLU A 11 12.42 -11.43 -12.69
C GLU A 11 13.83 -11.21 -13.26
N GLU A 12 13.97 -11.12 -14.58
CA GLU A 12 15.25 -10.83 -15.25
C GLU A 12 15.80 -9.44 -14.88
N ARG A 13 14.93 -8.43 -14.80
CA ARG A 13 15.34 -7.07 -14.39
C ARG A 13 15.81 -7.05 -12.94
N LEU A 14 15.07 -7.71 -12.05
CA LEU A 14 15.41 -7.82 -10.64
C LEU A 14 16.72 -8.61 -10.43
N SER A 15 16.93 -9.67 -11.21
CA SER A 15 18.16 -10.47 -11.20
C SER A 15 19.37 -9.65 -11.61
N ARG A 16 19.29 -8.93 -12.74
CA ARG A 16 20.38 -8.07 -13.21
C ARG A 16 20.72 -6.96 -12.22
N LEU A 17 19.71 -6.32 -11.63
CA LEU A 17 19.92 -5.30 -10.61
C LEU A 17 20.65 -5.88 -9.40
N ALA A 18 20.20 -7.01 -8.88
CA ALA A 18 20.81 -7.71 -7.75
C ALA A 18 22.28 -8.07 -8.00
N GLU A 19 22.58 -8.60 -9.19
CA GLU A 19 23.95 -8.94 -9.61
C GLU A 19 24.85 -7.70 -9.70
N GLN A 20 24.38 -6.63 -10.35
CA GLN A 20 25.16 -5.41 -10.57
C GLN A 20 25.49 -4.66 -9.29
N THR A 21 24.64 -4.76 -8.27
CA THR A 21 24.79 -4.01 -7.01
C THR A 21 25.31 -4.86 -5.86
N HIS A 22 25.57 -6.16 -6.11
CA HIS A 22 25.96 -7.14 -5.10
C HIS A 22 24.97 -7.20 -3.92
N ARG A 23 23.67 -7.14 -4.21
CA ARG A 23 22.58 -7.28 -3.22
C ARG A 23 21.69 -8.45 -3.57
N SER A 24 20.99 -9.02 -2.59
CA SER A 24 20.02 -10.07 -2.86
C SER A 24 18.76 -9.49 -3.51
N LYS A 25 18.05 -10.31 -4.32
CA LYS A 25 16.72 -9.95 -4.82
C LYS A 25 15.76 -9.61 -3.67
N SER A 26 15.85 -10.34 -2.56
CA SER A 26 15.03 -10.12 -1.37
C SER A 26 15.24 -8.75 -0.73
N TYR A 27 16.45 -8.16 -0.84
CA TYR A 27 16.70 -6.80 -0.37
C TYR A 27 15.83 -5.80 -1.13
N TYR A 28 15.82 -5.87 -2.45
CA TYR A 28 15.01 -4.98 -3.29
C TYR A 28 13.52 -5.23 -3.17
N VAL A 29 13.09 -6.50 -3.07
CA VAL A 29 11.68 -6.82 -2.84
C VAL A 29 11.22 -6.25 -1.50
N LYS A 30 12.03 -6.39 -0.45
CA LYS A 30 11.72 -5.79 0.86
C LYS A 30 11.60 -4.28 0.76
N GLN A 31 12.59 -3.61 0.16
CA GLN A 31 12.58 -2.16 0.00
C GLN A 31 11.35 -1.70 -0.79
N ALA A 32 11.03 -2.34 -1.91
CA ALA A 32 9.88 -1.99 -2.73
C ALA A 32 8.54 -2.16 -1.98
N ILE A 33 8.44 -3.16 -1.10
CA ILE A 33 7.26 -3.34 -0.25
C ILE A 33 7.19 -2.23 0.81
N GLU A 34 8.31 -1.90 1.46
CA GLU A 34 8.38 -0.81 2.44
C GLU A 34 7.98 0.53 1.79
N ASP A 35 8.57 0.85 0.63
CA ASP A 35 8.27 2.06 -0.13
C ASP A 35 6.78 2.11 -0.54
N PHE A 36 6.24 1.00 -1.06
CA PHE A 36 4.83 0.90 -1.42
C PHE A 36 3.90 1.12 -0.22
N LEU A 37 4.19 0.50 0.93
CA LEU A 37 3.35 0.66 2.12
C LEU A 37 3.40 2.10 2.65
N ASN A 38 4.58 2.72 2.69
CA ASN A 38 4.74 4.10 3.12
C ASN A 38 3.90 5.08 2.29
N GLU A 39 3.77 4.83 0.98
CA GLU A 39 2.99 5.69 0.08
C GLU A 39 1.49 5.34 0.04
N GLN A 40 1.16 4.04 0.05
CA GLN A 40 -0.17 3.58 -0.35
C GLN A 40 -1.02 3.02 0.80
N GLU A 41 -0.46 2.71 1.96
CA GLU A 41 -1.18 1.98 3.02
C GLU A 41 -2.46 2.72 3.47
N GLU A 42 -2.35 4.00 3.83
CA GLU A 42 -3.50 4.77 4.29
C GLU A 42 -4.55 4.95 3.19
N HIS A 43 -4.11 5.21 1.96
CA HIS A 43 -4.99 5.32 0.81
C HIS A 43 -5.80 4.03 0.58
N LEU A 44 -5.14 2.87 0.62
CA LEU A 44 -5.80 1.57 0.46
C LEU A 44 -6.78 1.28 1.60
N ILE A 45 -6.44 1.66 2.83
CA ILE A 45 -7.36 1.56 3.98
C ILE A 45 -8.61 2.40 3.71
N VAL A 46 -8.47 3.67 3.33
CA VAL A 46 -9.59 4.56 3.03
C VAL A 46 -10.45 4.01 1.88
N LEU A 47 -9.81 3.59 0.79
CA LEU A 47 -10.50 2.99 -0.35
C LEU A 47 -11.32 1.76 0.08
N SER A 48 -10.74 0.88 0.89
CA SER A 48 -11.45 -0.31 1.39
C SER A 48 -12.67 0.05 2.25
N ARG A 49 -12.62 1.16 3.00
CA ARG A 49 -13.76 1.67 3.77
C ARG A 49 -14.87 2.20 2.86
N LEU A 50 -14.50 2.89 1.78
CA LEU A 50 -15.45 3.40 0.79
C LEU A 50 -16.14 2.26 0.03
N GLU A 51 -15.38 1.23 -0.37
CA GLU A 51 -15.91 0.06 -1.07
C GLU A 51 -16.94 -0.72 -0.26
N LYS A 52 -16.81 -0.73 1.07
CA LYS A 52 -17.80 -1.34 1.97
C LYS A 52 -19.17 -0.64 1.99
N ARG A 53 -19.30 0.54 1.36
CA ARG A 53 -20.55 1.32 1.26
C ARG A 53 -21.32 1.44 2.58
N ASN A 54 -20.59 1.69 3.67
CA ASN A 54 -21.21 1.90 4.99
C ASN A 54 -22.23 3.05 4.94
N PRO A 55 -23.21 3.07 5.86
CA PRO A 55 -24.16 4.17 5.98
C PRO A 55 -23.43 5.52 6.03
N ARG A 56 -23.91 6.48 5.24
CA ARG A 56 -23.38 7.84 5.19
C ARG A 56 -24.20 8.71 6.13
N ILE A 57 -23.52 9.62 6.81
CA ILE A 57 -24.12 10.66 7.64
C ILE A 57 -23.95 12.01 6.95
N THR A 58 -24.78 12.98 7.31
CA THR A 58 -24.62 14.36 6.84
C THR A 58 -23.42 15.03 7.52
N LEU A 59 -22.99 16.19 6.99
CA LEU A 59 -21.96 17.00 7.65
C LEU A 59 -22.40 17.42 9.06
N GLU A 60 -23.63 17.90 9.19
CA GLU A 60 -24.26 18.27 10.47
C GLU A 60 -24.22 17.09 11.46
N GLU A 61 -24.64 15.88 11.06
CA GLU A 61 -24.62 14.71 11.95
C GLU A 61 -23.18 14.31 12.33
N MET A 62 -22.20 14.53 11.45
CA MET A 62 -20.78 14.29 11.76
C MET A 62 -20.24 15.30 12.77
N GLU A 63 -20.51 16.60 12.57
CA GLU A 63 -20.09 17.69 13.46
C GLU A 63 -20.66 17.47 14.86
N ASN A 64 -21.95 17.11 14.96
CA ASN A 64 -22.62 16.81 16.21
C ASN A 64 -21.97 15.64 16.97
N ARG A 65 -21.63 14.55 16.25
CA ARG A 65 -20.97 13.37 16.85
C ARG A 65 -19.55 13.66 17.34
N LEU A 66 -18.84 14.58 16.69
CA LEU A 66 -17.46 14.95 17.03
C LEU A 66 -17.37 16.09 18.04
N GLY A 67 -18.51 16.69 18.45
CA GLY A 67 -18.54 17.85 19.33
C GLY A 67 -17.91 19.09 18.68
N LEU A 68 -18.09 19.22 17.37
CA LEU A 68 -17.60 20.34 16.56
C LEU A 68 -18.74 21.32 16.21
N GLU A 69 -19.85 21.27 16.94
CA GLU A 69 -20.95 22.22 16.80
C GLU A 69 -20.50 23.59 17.33
N ASP A 70 -20.33 24.56 16.43
CA ASP A 70 -20.24 26.00 16.75
C ASP A 70 -21.64 26.64 16.78
#